data_AF-A0A968Y3G8-F1
#
_entry.id   AF-A0A968Y3G8-F1
#
_cell.length_a   1.000
_cell.length_b   1.000
_cell.length_c   1.000
_cell.angle_alpha   90.00
_cell.angle_beta   90.00
_cell.angle_gamma   90.00
#
_symmetry.space_group_name_H-M   'P 1'
#
loop_
_entity.id
_entity.type
_entity.pdbx_description
1 polymer ?
#
loop_
_entity_poly.entity_id
_entity_poly.type
_entity_poly.pdbx_seq_one_letter_code
_entity_poly.pdbx_strand_id
1 'polypeptide(L)'
;MEEYTFDLGTKELLKNAGIQAEKCLKGYLHPEISDTAIEVSVTCNFGKADRNVCWQYSSSATNYDNMLAAVARGMGYRSHLKLVDIASRALGRKEGTARLVKASATLKDEEKNDRTGKFYQGVWIDLDTITSILQSLVSAARSWLSENLLADDICKKYYQTCEEVAEIESNLTHCQKLTSGYVFQTDRRLKDLSFTSYLKGAIEQIQEIQKTSLQAHPVFREFYESDLERQFCMANLILARSAHIQVNLTEAAEFLSEIAAALQGKSQVSEYKPVAILYKLEEMLQKFLSGDRAFIEEKQWQSPKSSYNINSCLDELKNHIKEGNVKYGSYPGRFDFDVYLCASEIFARSARFDFCSEFKSREKLEKAADNFLMAAYYASKIGLRLKASHLLANASRACCRLGDSDRAQKLADVTENIIKSQMKPTDVFSYQEAILAEVNLARGERLLLIDGSLTEALKLFLLSLKGAIYLGFTRLIAENFYNIARVCDRLRTSKLKFAMLLAKHFEKELFSKEDLELFDATKGWERTQVATKTMKFLDNIDLDADWETIANLFKAEAKSIWHQWYAEANPGKEGNHPIEDAIDSYKFLCRLK
;
A
#
# COMPACT_ATOMS: atom_id res chain seq x y z
N MET A 1 -46.49 13.20 5.22
CA MET A 1 -46.33 11.78 5.57
C MET A 1 -44.98 11.35 5.04
N GLU A 2 -43.98 11.44 5.92
CA GLU A 2 -42.68 10.82 5.72
C GLU A 2 -42.84 9.33 5.97
N GLU A 3 -42.53 8.50 4.98
CA GLU A 3 -42.40 7.06 5.18
C GLU A 3 -40.98 6.61 4.84
N TYR A 4 -40.34 6.13 5.91
CA TYR A 4 -39.07 5.44 5.98
C TYR A 4 -39.01 4.23 5.03
N THR A 5 -37.91 4.13 4.29
CA THR A 5 -37.40 2.84 3.78
C THR A 5 -35.87 2.77 3.90
N PHE A 6 -35.43 2.05 4.96
CA PHE A 6 -34.18 1.28 5.18
C PHE A 6 -33.14 1.27 4.02
N ASP A 7 -31.84 1.56 4.13
CA ASP A 7 -30.80 1.45 5.19
C ASP A 7 -30.41 0.04 5.67
N LEU A 8 -30.71 -1.05 4.94
CA LEU A 8 -30.32 -2.42 5.35
C LEU A 8 -29.30 -3.13 4.44
N GLY A 9 -29.45 -3.12 3.11
CA GLY A 9 -28.69 -4.00 2.21
C GLY A 9 -27.16 -3.77 2.12
N THR A 10 -26.70 -2.53 2.02
CA THR A 10 -25.26 -2.19 1.90
C THR A 10 -24.54 -2.20 3.26
N LYS A 11 -25.30 -1.99 4.34
CA LYS A 11 -24.88 -2.16 5.74
C LYS A 11 -24.73 -3.64 6.13
N GLU A 12 -25.43 -4.55 5.47
CA GLU A 12 -25.27 -5.99 5.63
C GLU A 12 -24.05 -6.55 4.87
N LEU A 13 -23.56 -5.84 3.84
CA LEU A 13 -22.51 -6.31 2.94
C LEU A 13 -21.07 -6.00 3.44
N LEU A 14 -20.83 -4.86 4.11
CA LEU A 14 -19.63 -4.64 4.94
C LEU A 14 -19.63 -5.52 6.21
N LYS A 15 -20.82 -5.87 6.68
CA LYS A 15 -21.06 -6.80 7.78
C LYS A 15 -20.76 -8.25 7.36
N ASN A 16 -21.07 -8.65 6.12
CA ASN A 16 -20.74 -9.97 5.55
C ASN A 16 -19.33 -10.07 4.92
N ALA A 17 -18.64 -8.96 4.67
CA ALA A 17 -17.20 -8.94 4.40
C ALA A 17 -16.38 -9.08 5.70
N GLY A 18 -16.90 -8.53 6.81
CA GLY A 18 -16.60 -8.92 8.19
C GLY A 18 -16.87 -10.41 8.46
N ILE A 19 -17.94 -10.94 7.84
CA ILE A 19 -18.36 -12.36 7.65
C ILE A 19 -17.26 -13.44 7.44
N GLN A 20 -16.24 -13.06 6.64
CA GLN A 20 -15.54 -14.05 5.82
C GLN A 20 -14.03 -13.86 5.57
N ALA A 21 -13.44 -12.71 5.93
CA ALA A 21 -12.08 -12.73 6.54
C ALA A 21 -12.01 -13.69 7.76
N GLU A 22 -13.21 -13.97 8.27
CA GLU A 22 -13.65 -14.71 9.44
C GLU A 22 -13.88 -16.22 9.20
N LYS A 23 -14.07 -16.68 7.95
CA LYS A 23 -14.02 -18.12 7.62
C LYS A 23 -12.65 -18.52 7.09
N CYS A 24 -12.12 -17.83 6.09
CA CYS A 24 -10.81 -18.08 5.53
C CYS A 24 -9.84 -17.05 6.11
N LEU A 25 -8.83 -17.42 6.85
CA LEU A 25 -7.83 -18.34 6.32
C LEU A 25 -8.08 -19.82 6.59
N LYS A 26 -9.16 -20.20 7.29
CA LYS A 26 -9.51 -21.59 7.63
C LYS A 26 -10.00 -22.38 6.40
N GLY A 27 -9.30 -23.45 6.06
CA GLY A 27 -9.63 -24.37 4.97
C GLY A 27 -10.90 -25.22 5.19
N TYR A 28 -12.10 -24.63 5.10
CA TYR A 28 -13.36 -25.34 4.92
C TYR A 28 -14.35 -24.53 4.06
N LEU A 29 -14.69 -25.10 2.89
CA LEU A 29 -15.86 -24.96 1.99
C LEU A 29 -16.48 -23.57 1.68
N HIS A 30 -16.65 -23.35 0.36
CA HIS A 30 -17.24 -22.20 -0.35
C HIS A 30 -18.54 -21.61 0.25
N PRO A 31 -18.72 -20.30 0.07
CA PRO A 31 -19.52 -19.77 -1.05
C PRO A 31 -18.79 -18.64 -1.82
N GLU A 32 -19.33 -18.35 -3.00
CA GLU A 32 -18.84 -17.48 -4.07
C GLU A 32 -18.31 -16.11 -3.63
N ILE A 33 -17.08 -15.79 -4.03
CA ILE A 33 -16.53 -14.43 -3.97
C ILE A 33 -17.08 -13.67 -5.20
N SER A 34 -18.03 -12.74 -5.03
CA SER A 34 -18.44 -11.86 -6.15
C SER A 34 -17.65 -10.56 -6.24
N ASP A 35 -17.00 -10.09 -5.16
CA ASP A 35 -16.43 -8.73 -5.13
C ASP A 35 -14.93 -8.77 -4.86
N THR A 36 -14.12 -9.19 -5.83
CA THR A 36 -12.67 -8.95 -5.87
C THR A 36 -12.40 -7.87 -6.91
N ALA A 37 -11.46 -6.96 -6.66
CA ALA A 37 -11.08 -6.00 -7.69
C ALA A 37 -10.39 -6.75 -8.83
N ILE A 38 -10.90 -6.58 -10.04
CA ILE A 38 -10.36 -7.14 -11.26
C ILE A 38 -9.55 -6.05 -11.94
N GLU A 39 -8.24 -6.25 -12.01
CA GLU A 39 -7.34 -5.39 -12.78
C GLU A 39 -7.39 -5.79 -14.25
N VAL A 40 -7.58 -4.81 -15.13
CA VAL A 40 -7.51 -5.01 -16.58
C VAL A 40 -6.51 -4.03 -17.18
N SER A 41 -5.70 -4.52 -18.11
CA SER A 41 -4.78 -3.71 -18.92
C SER A 41 -5.25 -3.70 -20.35
N VAL A 42 -5.43 -2.50 -20.92
CA VAL A 42 -5.83 -2.29 -22.32
C VAL A 42 -4.68 -1.63 -23.06
N THR A 43 -4.18 -2.30 -24.09
CA THR A 43 -3.11 -1.77 -24.94
C THR A 43 -3.66 -1.24 -26.25
N CYS A 44 -3.40 0.04 -26.53
CA CYS A 44 -3.85 0.74 -27.71
C CYS A 44 -2.66 1.17 -28.57
N ASN A 45 -2.80 1.01 -29.89
CA ASN A 45 -1.86 1.54 -30.87
C ASN A 45 -2.55 2.69 -31.61
N PHE A 46 -2.02 3.91 -31.47
CA PHE A 46 -2.57 5.08 -32.12
C PHE A 46 -2.03 5.33 -33.54
N GLY A 47 -0.99 4.60 -33.97
CA GLY A 47 -0.29 4.78 -35.25
C GLY A 47 0.44 6.13 -35.40
N LYS A 48 0.27 7.05 -34.45
CA LYS A 48 0.89 8.38 -34.38
C LYS A 48 1.92 8.53 -33.25
N ALA A 49 2.00 7.53 -32.35
CA ALA A 49 2.99 7.43 -31.27
C ALA A 49 4.00 6.33 -31.61
N ASP A 50 5.23 6.45 -31.10
CA ASP A 50 6.32 5.50 -31.38
C ASP A 50 6.14 4.17 -30.63
N ARG A 51 5.23 4.11 -29.65
CA ARG A 51 4.95 2.92 -28.83
C ARG A 51 3.44 2.72 -28.62
N ASN A 52 3.10 1.50 -28.19
CA ASN A 52 1.74 1.19 -27.76
C ASN A 52 1.50 1.78 -26.36
N VAL A 53 0.34 2.39 -26.16
CA VAL A 53 -0.08 2.95 -24.87
C VAL A 53 -0.86 1.89 -24.10
N CYS A 54 -0.53 1.67 -22.82
CA CYS A 54 -1.20 0.69 -21.97
C CYS A 54 -1.89 1.38 -20.79
N TRP A 55 -3.22 1.29 -20.71
CA TRP A 55 -3.98 1.82 -19.58
C TRP A 55 -4.46 0.71 -18.67
N GLN A 56 -4.48 0.98 -17.37
CA GLN A 56 -4.88 0.03 -16.36
C GLN A 56 -6.04 0.58 -15.55
N TYR A 57 -7.02 -0.28 -15.26
CA TYR A 57 -8.07 0.06 -14.32
C TYR A 57 -8.50 -1.17 -13.52
N SER A 58 -8.78 -0.93 -12.24
CA SER A 58 -9.03 -1.97 -11.26
C SER A 58 -10.26 -1.61 -10.44
N SER A 59 -11.30 -2.43 -10.53
CA SER A 59 -12.50 -2.32 -9.70
C SER A 59 -13.19 -3.68 -9.56
N SER A 60 -14.18 -3.80 -8.68
CA SER A 60 -15.03 -5.01 -8.59
C SER A 60 -16.04 -5.15 -9.74
N ALA A 61 -16.05 -4.24 -10.73
CA ALA A 61 -16.86 -4.40 -11.92
C ALA A 61 -16.35 -5.52 -12.84
N THR A 62 -17.14 -5.88 -13.86
CA THR A 62 -16.76 -6.92 -14.82
C THR A 62 -15.50 -6.53 -15.60
N ASN A 63 -14.76 -7.51 -16.12
CA ASN A 63 -13.59 -7.25 -16.99
C ASN A 63 -13.92 -6.24 -18.09
N TYR A 64 -15.10 -6.40 -18.69
CA TYR A 64 -15.55 -5.54 -19.77
C TYR A 64 -15.80 -4.10 -19.32
N ASP A 65 -16.51 -3.89 -18.21
CA ASP A 65 -16.70 -2.54 -17.63
C ASP A 65 -15.35 -1.89 -17.28
N ASN A 66 -14.42 -2.66 -16.70
CA ASN A 66 -13.10 -2.15 -16.35
C ASN A 66 -12.27 -1.80 -17.58
N MET A 67 -12.37 -2.55 -18.68
CA MET A 67 -11.73 -2.20 -19.95
C MET A 67 -12.27 -0.87 -20.50
N LEU A 68 -13.60 -0.68 -20.51
CA LEU A 68 -14.21 0.56 -20.97
C LEU A 68 -13.80 1.75 -20.09
N ALA A 69 -13.76 1.56 -18.77
CA ALA A 69 -13.31 2.57 -17.82
C ALA A 69 -11.82 2.91 -18.00
N ALA A 70 -10.96 1.92 -18.24
CA ALA A 70 -9.53 2.12 -18.53
C ALA A 70 -9.34 2.99 -19.78
N VAL A 71 -10.07 2.70 -20.86
CA VAL A 71 -10.02 3.51 -22.10
C VAL A 71 -10.53 4.93 -21.85
N ALA A 72 -11.66 5.08 -21.16
CA ALA A 72 -12.26 6.40 -20.90
C ALA A 72 -11.39 7.29 -20.00
N ARG A 73 -10.77 6.72 -18.97
CA ARG A 73 -9.83 7.41 -18.08
C ARG A 73 -8.52 7.71 -18.82
N GLY A 74 -7.94 6.71 -19.49
CA GLY A 74 -6.66 6.83 -20.17
C GLY A 74 -6.66 7.83 -21.33
N MET A 75 -7.77 7.95 -22.05
CA MET A 75 -7.94 8.97 -23.09
C MET A 75 -8.42 10.33 -22.55
N GLY A 76 -8.66 10.46 -21.24
CA GLY A 76 -8.99 11.74 -20.60
C GLY A 76 -10.36 12.34 -20.95
N TYR A 77 -11.24 11.60 -21.63
CA TYR A 77 -12.56 12.13 -22.06
C TYR A 77 -13.69 11.87 -21.05
N ARG A 78 -13.44 11.15 -19.96
CA ARG A 78 -14.47 10.62 -19.04
C ARG A 78 -15.41 11.70 -18.46
N SER A 79 -14.92 12.92 -18.27
CA SER A 79 -15.68 14.07 -17.77
C SER A 79 -16.61 14.70 -18.81
N HIS A 80 -16.35 14.49 -20.10
CA HIS A 80 -17.01 15.20 -21.21
C HIS A 80 -17.91 14.29 -22.05
N LEU A 81 -17.53 13.02 -22.18
CA LEU A 81 -18.24 12.05 -23.00
C LEU A 81 -18.89 10.96 -22.16
N LYS A 82 -20.19 10.76 -22.39
CA LYS A 82 -20.94 9.63 -21.86
C LYS A 82 -21.08 8.53 -22.90
N LEU A 83 -20.70 7.31 -22.54
CA LEU A 83 -21.02 6.13 -23.32
C LEU A 83 -22.53 5.88 -23.26
N VAL A 84 -23.21 5.99 -24.40
CA VAL A 84 -24.68 5.87 -24.48
C VAL A 84 -25.14 4.58 -25.13
N ASP A 85 -24.33 3.99 -26.01
CA ASP A 85 -24.67 2.73 -26.67
C ASP A 85 -23.42 1.92 -27.02
N ILE A 86 -23.52 0.60 -26.90
CA ILE A 86 -22.59 -0.37 -27.48
C ILE A 86 -23.41 -1.51 -28.08
N ALA A 87 -23.12 -1.83 -29.34
CA ALA A 87 -23.70 -2.98 -30.02
C ALA A 87 -22.60 -3.83 -30.65
N SER A 88 -22.84 -5.15 -30.71
CA SER A 88 -22.01 -6.06 -31.51
C SER A 88 -22.90 -7.04 -32.29
N ARG A 89 -22.47 -7.39 -33.50
CA ARG A 89 -23.19 -8.29 -34.41
C ARG A 89 -22.19 -9.18 -35.15
N ALA A 90 -22.37 -10.49 -35.03
CA ALA A 90 -21.63 -11.45 -35.86
C ALA A 90 -21.99 -11.30 -37.34
N LEU A 91 -20.98 -11.34 -38.20
CA LEU A 91 -21.08 -11.33 -39.65
C LEU A 91 -20.71 -12.72 -40.20
N GLY A 92 -21.55 -13.27 -41.08
CA GLY A 92 -21.30 -14.55 -41.78
C GLY A 92 -22.26 -15.70 -41.44
N ARG A 93 -22.19 -16.80 -42.21
CA ARG A 93 -23.00 -18.02 -42.03
C ARG A 93 -22.42 -18.93 -40.94
N LYS A 94 -23.28 -19.81 -40.40
CA LYS A 94 -23.00 -20.63 -39.20
C LYS A 94 -21.85 -21.63 -39.37
N GLU A 95 -21.50 -21.98 -40.60
CA GLU A 95 -20.59 -23.08 -40.95
C GLU A 95 -19.41 -22.56 -41.79
N GLY A 96 -18.18 -22.71 -41.28
CA GLY A 96 -17.00 -22.86 -42.14
C GLY A 96 -15.76 -21.99 -41.89
N THR A 97 -15.87 -20.71 -41.52
CA THR A 97 -14.69 -19.83 -41.38
C THR A 97 -14.88 -18.80 -40.27
N ALA A 98 -13.75 -18.28 -39.75
CA ALA A 98 -13.69 -17.38 -38.61
C ALA A 98 -14.72 -16.25 -38.73
N ARG A 99 -15.67 -16.19 -37.78
CA ARG A 99 -16.78 -15.25 -37.82
C ARG A 99 -16.26 -13.86 -37.46
N LEU A 100 -16.37 -12.93 -38.39
CA LEU A 100 -16.13 -11.51 -38.11
C LEU A 100 -17.24 -10.99 -37.18
N VAL A 101 -16.91 -10.02 -36.36
CA VAL A 101 -17.80 -9.32 -35.45
C VAL A 101 -17.74 -7.86 -35.80
N LYS A 102 -18.90 -7.28 -36.15
CA LYS A 102 -19.06 -5.83 -36.27
C LYS A 102 -19.49 -5.28 -34.92
N ALA A 103 -18.70 -4.39 -34.34
CA ALA A 103 -19.09 -3.64 -33.15
C ALA A 103 -19.26 -2.15 -33.46
N SER A 104 -20.11 -1.49 -32.67
CA SER A 104 -20.27 -0.05 -32.68
C SER A 104 -20.37 0.48 -31.26
N ALA A 105 -19.73 1.61 -31.00
CA ALA A 105 -19.86 2.35 -29.75
C ALA A 105 -20.26 3.79 -30.07
N THR A 106 -21.14 4.35 -29.25
CA THR A 106 -21.59 5.74 -29.37
C THR A 106 -21.33 6.50 -28.08
N LEU A 107 -20.56 7.58 -28.20
CA LEU A 107 -20.27 8.54 -27.14
C LEU A 107 -21.11 9.80 -27.37
N LYS A 108 -21.69 10.34 -26.30
CA LYS A 108 -22.43 11.60 -26.32
C LYS A 108 -21.64 12.67 -25.57
N ASP A 109 -21.42 13.80 -26.20
CA ASP A 109 -20.86 15.00 -25.56
C ASP A 109 -21.93 15.67 -24.70
N GLU A 110 -21.68 15.78 -23.39
CA GLU A 110 -22.63 16.34 -22.42
C GLU A 110 -22.48 17.86 -22.22
N GLU A 111 -21.39 18.48 -22.66
CA GLU A 111 -21.08 19.90 -22.40
C GLU A 111 -21.55 20.85 -23.51
N LYS A 112 -21.72 20.38 -24.74
CA LYS A 112 -22.25 21.24 -25.82
C LYS A 112 -23.75 21.46 -25.64
N ASN A 113 -24.06 22.62 -25.04
CA ASN A 113 -25.36 23.25 -24.86
C ASN A 113 -26.40 22.89 -25.93
N ASP A 114 -27.63 22.72 -25.44
CA ASP A 114 -28.87 22.27 -26.10
C ASP A 114 -29.14 20.77 -26.01
N ARG A 115 -30.42 20.45 -25.76
CA ARG A 115 -30.98 19.17 -25.28
C ARG A 115 -30.72 17.93 -26.17
N THR A 116 -29.89 18.07 -27.20
CA THR A 116 -29.44 17.06 -28.16
C THR A 116 -27.92 17.10 -28.29
N GLY A 117 -27.17 16.85 -27.21
CA GLY A 117 -25.70 16.75 -27.25
C GLY A 117 -25.19 15.88 -28.42
N LYS A 118 -24.05 16.27 -29.01
CA LYS A 118 -23.53 15.65 -30.24
C LYS A 118 -23.09 14.21 -29.97
N PHE A 119 -23.41 13.33 -30.92
CA PHE A 119 -23.04 11.92 -30.86
C PHE A 119 -21.83 11.63 -31.74
N TYR A 120 -20.89 10.87 -31.20
CA TYR A 120 -19.71 10.36 -31.86
C TYR A 120 -19.82 8.85 -31.93
N GLN A 121 -19.93 8.30 -33.14
CA GLN A 121 -20.06 6.87 -33.35
C GLN A 121 -18.78 6.31 -33.99
N GLY A 122 -18.25 5.26 -33.38
CA GLY A 122 -17.21 4.43 -33.96
C GLY A 122 -17.77 3.07 -34.35
N VAL A 123 -17.27 2.52 -35.45
CA VAL A 123 -17.63 1.19 -35.94
C VAL A 123 -16.35 0.46 -36.28
N TRP A 124 -16.22 -0.78 -35.80
CA TRP A 124 -15.08 -1.63 -36.10
C TRP A 124 -15.53 -3.04 -36.46
N ILE A 125 -14.74 -3.73 -37.28
CA ILE A 125 -14.98 -5.13 -37.65
C ILE A 125 -13.69 -5.89 -37.40
N ASP A 126 -13.75 -6.87 -36.52
CA ASP A 126 -12.61 -7.75 -36.20
C ASP A 126 -13.05 -9.20 -36.04
N LEU A 127 -12.11 -10.12 -35.82
CA LEU A 127 -12.40 -11.50 -35.45
C LEU A 127 -12.79 -11.65 -33.97
N ASP A 128 -12.38 -10.69 -33.13
CA ASP A 128 -12.63 -10.69 -31.69
C ASP A 128 -13.64 -9.62 -31.29
N THR A 129 -14.64 -10.01 -30.49
CA THR A 129 -15.71 -9.12 -30.02
C THR A 129 -15.19 -8.02 -29.10
N ILE A 130 -14.26 -8.34 -28.19
CA ILE A 130 -13.72 -7.39 -27.20
C ILE A 130 -12.87 -6.36 -27.93
N THR A 131 -11.94 -6.80 -28.79
CA THR A 131 -11.14 -5.93 -29.64
C THR A 131 -12.02 -5.07 -30.51
N SER A 132 -13.07 -5.63 -31.14
CA SER A 132 -14.00 -4.85 -31.97
C SER A 132 -14.69 -3.75 -31.17
N ILE A 133 -15.17 -4.06 -29.97
CA ILE A 133 -15.83 -3.08 -29.13
C ILE A 133 -14.84 -1.98 -28.69
N LEU A 134 -13.67 -2.35 -28.16
CA LEU A 134 -12.69 -1.38 -27.68
C LEU A 134 -12.18 -0.49 -28.83
N GLN A 135 -11.94 -1.06 -30.02
CA GLN A 135 -11.59 -0.28 -31.20
C GLN A 135 -12.73 0.64 -31.65
N SER A 136 -13.99 0.18 -31.58
CA SER A 136 -15.13 1.04 -31.89
C SER A 136 -15.25 2.21 -30.89
N LEU A 137 -14.97 1.99 -29.61
CA LEU A 137 -14.94 3.03 -28.58
C LEU A 137 -13.79 4.02 -28.82
N VAL A 138 -12.57 3.51 -29.03
CA VAL A 138 -11.40 4.33 -29.36
C VAL A 138 -11.65 5.13 -30.63
N SER A 139 -12.28 4.55 -31.65
CA SER A 139 -12.66 5.27 -32.87
C SER A 139 -13.65 6.40 -32.60
N ALA A 140 -14.67 6.17 -31.78
CA ALA A 140 -15.63 7.21 -31.38
C ALA A 140 -14.93 8.36 -30.63
N ALA A 141 -14.09 8.02 -29.66
CA ALA A 141 -13.31 8.97 -28.89
C ALA A 141 -12.33 9.76 -29.76
N ARG A 142 -11.67 9.10 -30.72
CA ARG A 142 -10.78 9.75 -31.70
C ARG A 142 -11.53 10.74 -32.59
N SER A 143 -12.75 10.43 -33.02
CA SER A 143 -13.56 11.39 -33.78
C SER A 143 -13.87 12.65 -32.96
N TRP A 144 -14.20 12.51 -31.68
CA TRP A 144 -14.37 13.66 -30.79
C TRP A 144 -13.06 14.42 -30.59
N LEU A 145 -11.95 13.72 -30.34
CA LEU A 145 -10.63 14.34 -30.20
C LEU A 145 -10.23 15.11 -31.45
N SER A 146 -10.43 14.56 -32.66
CA SER A 146 -10.09 15.25 -33.90
C SER A 146 -10.90 16.53 -34.14
N GLU A 147 -12.13 16.60 -33.64
CA GLU A 147 -12.92 17.83 -33.73
C GLU A 147 -12.51 18.90 -32.72
N ASN A 148 -12.01 18.50 -31.54
CA ASN A 148 -11.56 19.42 -30.50
C ASN A 148 -10.07 19.78 -30.61
N LEU A 149 -9.26 18.90 -31.22
CA LEU A 149 -7.84 19.06 -31.50
C LEU A 149 -7.66 19.28 -33.01
N LEU A 150 -7.98 20.50 -33.45
CA LEU A 150 -8.10 20.87 -34.87
C LEU A 150 -6.80 20.77 -35.69
N ALA A 151 -5.63 20.64 -35.05
CA ALA A 151 -4.34 20.58 -35.72
C ALA A 151 -3.61 19.23 -35.46
N ASP A 152 -3.03 18.66 -36.52
CA ASP A 152 -2.40 17.33 -36.48
C ASP A 152 -1.20 17.26 -35.52
N ASP A 153 -0.45 18.35 -35.37
CA ASP A 153 0.66 18.48 -34.44
C ASP A 153 0.20 18.46 -32.98
N ILE A 154 -0.92 19.12 -32.67
CA ILE A 154 -1.55 19.08 -31.35
C ILE A 154 -2.06 17.67 -31.06
N CYS A 155 -2.67 17.01 -32.05
CA CYS A 155 -3.12 15.63 -31.93
C CYS A 155 -1.94 14.68 -31.64
N LYS A 156 -0.79 14.87 -32.28
CA LYS A 156 0.44 14.10 -31.98
C LYS A 156 0.92 14.35 -30.55
N LYS A 157 0.99 15.61 -30.11
CA LYS A 157 1.37 15.96 -28.73
C LYS A 157 0.43 15.33 -27.70
N TYR A 158 -0.88 15.33 -27.97
CA TYR A 158 -1.86 14.68 -27.10
C TYR A 158 -1.54 13.18 -26.92
N TYR A 159 -1.24 12.45 -28.00
CA TYR A 159 -0.92 11.04 -27.88
C TYR A 159 0.40 10.80 -27.13
N GLN A 160 1.39 11.69 -27.28
CA GLN A 160 2.63 11.64 -26.48
C GLN A 160 2.34 11.86 -24.99
N THR A 161 1.58 12.90 -24.64
CA THR A 161 1.15 13.13 -23.24
C THR A 161 0.36 11.94 -22.69
N CYS A 162 -0.52 11.35 -23.49
CA CYS A 162 -1.30 10.17 -23.12
C CYS A 162 -0.41 8.96 -22.82
N GLU A 163 0.65 8.75 -23.61
CA GLU A 163 1.67 7.72 -23.38
C GLU A 163 2.41 7.96 -22.06
N GLU A 164 2.87 9.18 -21.82
CA GLU A 164 3.59 9.56 -20.61
C GLU A 164 2.73 9.38 -19.34
N VAL A 165 1.48 9.85 -19.36
CA VAL A 165 0.53 9.69 -18.25
C VAL A 165 0.27 8.21 -17.95
N ALA A 166 0.14 7.38 -18.99
CA ALA A 166 -0.08 5.95 -18.84
C ALA A 166 1.16 5.22 -18.27
N GLU A 167 2.36 5.60 -18.69
CA GLU A 167 3.61 5.07 -18.12
C GLU A 167 3.71 5.43 -16.62
N ILE A 168 3.40 6.68 -16.26
CA ILE A 168 3.37 7.13 -14.87
C ILE A 168 2.36 6.31 -14.04
N GLU A 169 1.11 6.16 -14.50
CA GLU A 169 0.07 5.41 -13.77
C GLU A 169 0.46 3.94 -13.53
N SER A 170 0.93 3.25 -14.58
CA SER A 170 1.38 1.86 -14.49
C SER A 170 2.51 1.72 -13.47
N ASN A 171 3.48 2.63 -13.52
CA ASN A 171 4.65 2.52 -12.67
C ASN A 171 4.35 2.94 -11.23
N LEU A 172 3.50 3.94 -10.98
CA LEU A 172 3.03 4.26 -9.63
C LEU A 172 2.26 3.08 -9.00
N THR A 173 1.43 2.40 -9.78
CA THR A 173 0.71 1.19 -9.34
C THR A 173 1.69 0.07 -8.97
N HIS A 174 2.72 -0.15 -9.79
CA HIS A 174 3.78 -1.11 -9.50
C HIS A 174 4.54 -0.72 -8.23
N CYS A 175 4.91 0.55 -8.12
CA CYS A 175 5.61 1.08 -6.96
C CYS A 175 4.81 0.90 -5.66
N GLN A 176 3.51 1.21 -5.67
CA GLN A 176 2.62 0.97 -4.54
C GLN A 176 2.62 -0.50 -4.11
N LYS A 177 2.58 -1.44 -5.05
CA LYS A 177 2.65 -2.90 -4.79
C LYS A 177 3.97 -3.27 -4.11
N LEU A 178 5.09 -2.74 -4.60
CA LEU A 178 6.43 -3.00 -4.06
C LEU A 178 6.59 -2.48 -2.62
N THR A 179 6.31 -1.20 -2.36
CA THR A 179 6.43 -0.62 -1.01
C THR A 179 5.54 -1.30 0.00
N SER A 180 4.29 -1.59 -0.40
CA SER A 180 3.30 -2.24 0.46
C SER A 180 3.69 -3.69 0.82
N GLY A 181 4.40 -4.37 -0.07
CA GLY A 181 4.86 -5.74 0.12
C GLY A 181 6.26 -5.88 0.74
N TYR A 182 6.95 -4.76 1.00
CA TYR A 182 8.37 -4.73 1.36
C TYR A 182 9.26 -5.42 0.30
N VAL A 183 8.96 -5.16 -0.97
CA VAL A 183 9.73 -5.66 -2.12
C VAL A 183 10.68 -4.56 -2.58
N PHE A 184 11.94 -4.68 -2.15
CA PHE A 184 12.97 -3.64 -2.32
C PHE A 184 14.14 -4.09 -3.20
N GLN A 185 13.94 -5.13 -4.01
CA GLN A 185 14.94 -5.60 -4.98
C GLN A 185 14.94 -4.72 -6.24
N THR A 186 16.09 -4.63 -6.92
CA THR A 186 16.18 -3.93 -8.20
C THR A 186 15.23 -4.56 -9.21
N ASP A 187 14.40 -3.74 -9.85
CA ASP A 187 13.40 -4.19 -10.81
C ASP A 187 13.69 -3.54 -12.16
N ARG A 188 13.86 -4.37 -13.20
CA ARG A 188 14.09 -3.90 -14.58
C ARG A 188 12.98 -2.98 -15.08
N ARG A 189 11.76 -3.13 -14.57
CA ARG A 189 10.63 -2.21 -14.88
C ARG A 189 10.91 -0.78 -14.42
N LEU A 190 11.70 -0.62 -13.37
CA LEU A 190 12.14 0.67 -12.85
C LEU A 190 13.46 1.15 -13.49
N LYS A 191 13.86 0.56 -14.63
CA LYS A 191 15.08 0.94 -15.37
C LYS A 191 16.35 0.82 -14.52
N ASP A 192 16.37 -0.19 -13.64
CA ASP A 192 17.44 -0.45 -12.67
C ASP A 192 17.72 0.72 -11.69
N LEU A 193 16.80 1.69 -11.59
CA LEU A 193 16.85 2.74 -10.56
C LEU A 193 16.36 2.20 -9.21
N SER A 194 16.77 2.90 -8.14
CA SER A 194 16.11 2.72 -6.85
C SER A 194 14.65 3.18 -6.97
N PHE A 195 13.82 2.56 -6.15
CA PHE A 195 12.41 2.88 -5.99
C PHE A 195 12.18 4.38 -5.71
N THR A 196 12.95 4.94 -4.78
CA THR A 196 12.86 6.34 -4.37
C THR A 196 13.26 7.27 -5.52
N SER A 197 14.38 6.97 -6.19
CA SER A 197 14.85 7.75 -7.35
C SER A 197 13.84 7.71 -8.49
N TYR A 198 13.24 6.55 -8.74
CA TYR A 198 12.18 6.40 -9.73
C TYR A 198 10.96 7.28 -9.41
N LEU A 199 10.47 7.25 -8.17
CA LEU A 199 9.31 8.07 -7.77
C LEU A 199 9.61 9.58 -7.85
N LYS A 200 10.82 10.01 -7.47
CA LYS A 200 11.26 11.41 -7.63
C LYS A 200 11.26 11.81 -9.12
N GLY A 201 11.79 10.96 -10.00
CA GLY A 201 11.73 11.18 -11.45
C GLY A 201 10.30 11.21 -12.01
N ALA A 202 9.39 10.39 -11.47
CA ALA A 202 7.98 10.43 -11.86
C ALA A 202 7.31 11.76 -11.45
N ILE A 203 7.63 12.30 -10.27
CA ILE A 203 7.16 13.62 -9.84
C ILE A 203 7.68 14.72 -10.78
N GLU A 204 8.97 14.69 -11.11
CA GLU A 204 9.56 15.64 -12.06
C GLU A 204 8.87 15.57 -13.42
N GLN A 205 8.59 14.36 -13.91
CA GLN A 205 7.87 14.14 -15.16
C GLN A 205 6.43 14.70 -15.10
N ILE A 206 5.69 14.46 -14.01
CA ILE A 206 4.34 15.01 -13.81
C ILE A 206 4.38 16.54 -13.86
N GLN A 207 5.32 17.16 -13.13
CA GLN A 207 5.47 18.61 -13.08
C GLN A 207 5.85 19.18 -14.45
N GLU A 208 6.70 18.50 -15.21
CA GLU A 208 7.07 18.93 -16.56
C GLU A 208 5.88 18.83 -17.53
N ILE A 209 5.07 17.77 -17.45
CA ILE A 209 3.83 17.64 -18.25
C ILE A 209 2.86 18.78 -17.91
N GLN A 210 2.69 19.08 -16.62
CA GLN A 210 1.84 20.19 -16.18
C GLN A 210 2.33 21.54 -16.71
N LYS A 211 3.64 21.80 -16.64
CA LYS A 211 4.26 23.06 -17.07
C LYS A 211 4.33 23.24 -18.58
N THR A 212 4.57 22.17 -19.33
CA THR A 212 4.75 22.25 -20.79
C THR A 212 3.45 21.98 -21.52
N SER A 213 2.86 20.80 -21.32
CA SER A 213 1.73 20.30 -22.11
C SER A 213 0.42 20.97 -21.69
N LEU A 214 0.11 20.98 -20.39
CA LEU A 214 -1.18 21.52 -19.88
C LEU A 214 -1.24 23.05 -19.85
N GLN A 215 -0.10 23.74 -19.73
CA GLN A 215 -0.07 25.21 -19.88
C GLN A 215 -0.20 25.63 -21.34
N ALA A 216 0.45 24.93 -22.27
CA ALA A 216 0.38 25.26 -23.69
C ALA A 216 -0.96 24.89 -24.35
N HIS A 217 -1.66 23.88 -23.83
CA HIS A 217 -2.88 23.34 -24.43
C HIS A 217 -4.02 23.23 -23.41
N PRO A 218 -4.96 24.20 -23.35
CA PRO A 218 -6.07 24.20 -22.39
C PRO A 218 -6.91 22.91 -22.41
N VAL A 219 -7.14 22.35 -23.60
CA VAL A 219 -7.86 21.08 -23.77
C VAL A 219 -7.15 19.91 -23.05
N PHE A 220 -5.82 19.91 -22.96
CA PHE A 220 -5.10 18.85 -22.23
C PHE A 220 -5.28 19.00 -20.73
N ARG A 221 -5.39 20.23 -20.24
CA ARG A 221 -5.67 20.52 -18.84
C ARG A 221 -7.01 19.93 -18.42
N GLU A 222 -8.05 20.17 -19.21
CA GLU A 222 -9.38 19.60 -18.98
C GLU A 222 -9.34 18.07 -18.90
N PHE A 223 -8.46 17.42 -19.65
CA PHE A 223 -8.39 15.96 -19.74
C PHE A 223 -7.55 15.30 -18.64
N TYR A 224 -6.43 15.92 -18.25
CA TYR A 224 -5.40 15.25 -17.45
C TYR A 224 -5.02 15.95 -16.15
N GLU A 225 -5.44 17.21 -15.90
CA GLU A 225 -5.00 17.96 -14.70
C GLU A 225 -5.32 17.23 -13.40
N SER A 226 -6.59 16.83 -13.21
CA SER A 226 -7.02 16.08 -12.01
C SER A 226 -6.32 14.72 -11.87
N ASP A 227 -6.07 14.03 -13.00
CA ASP A 227 -5.41 12.72 -12.98
C ASP A 227 -3.94 12.85 -12.57
N LEU A 228 -3.23 13.81 -13.16
CA LEU A 228 -1.84 14.13 -12.86
C LEU A 228 -1.67 14.65 -11.42
N GLU A 229 -2.58 15.49 -10.93
CA GLU A 229 -2.57 15.91 -9.52
C GLU A 229 -2.78 14.72 -8.58
N ARG A 230 -3.71 13.80 -8.90
CA ARG A 230 -3.88 12.55 -8.13
C ARG A 230 -2.58 11.74 -8.14
N GLN A 231 -1.97 11.55 -9.30
CA GLN A 231 -0.71 10.81 -9.45
C GLN A 231 0.43 11.45 -8.66
N PHE A 232 0.52 12.78 -8.65
CA PHE A 232 1.48 13.55 -7.85
C PHE A 232 1.29 13.28 -6.35
N CYS A 233 0.05 13.37 -5.86
CA CYS A 233 -0.26 13.09 -4.45
C CYS A 233 0.06 11.64 -4.08
N MET A 234 -0.27 10.68 -4.95
CA MET A 234 0.03 9.26 -4.73
C MET A 234 1.54 8.99 -4.68
N ALA A 235 2.31 9.59 -5.60
CA ALA A 235 3.77 9.47 -5.59
C ALA A 235 4.39 9.98 -4.27
N ASN A 236 3.97 11.17 -3.83
CA ASN A 236 4.41 11.74 -2.55
C ASN A 236 3.95 10.89 -1.35
N LEU A 237 2.75 10.32 -1.37
CA LEU A 237 2.26 9.44 -0.29
C LEU A 237 3.14 8.19 -0.14
N ILE A 238 3.54 7.62 -1.28
CA ILE A 238 4.40 6.45 -1.31
C ILE A 238 5.82 6.80 -0.83
N LEU A 239 6.34 7.97 -1.22
CA LEU A 239 7.63 8.49 -0.74
C LEU A 239 7.61 8.79 0.77
N ALA A 240 6.56 9.42 1.28
CA ALA A 240 6.38 9.66 2.72
C ALA A 240 6.37 8.34 3.51
N ARG A 241 5.63 7.34 3.02
CA ARG A 241 5.62 6.00 3.61
C ARG A 241 7.02 5.36 3.61
N SER A 242 7.76 5.55 2.53
CA SER A 242 9.14 5.06 2.41
C SER A 242 10.05 5.69 3.46
N ALA A 243 10.03 7.02 3.57
CA ALA A 243 10.79 7.77 4.56
C ALA A 243 10.43 7.38 6.01
N HIS A 244 9.15 7.14 6.31
CA HIS A 244 8.71 6.62 7.61
C HIS A 244 9.31 5.23 7.95
N ILE A 245 9.42 4.32 6.97
CA ILE A 245 10.02 3.00 7.16
C ILE A 245 11.51 3.12 7.54
N GLN A 246 12.19 4.13 6.99
CA GLN A 246 13.63 4.34 7.14
C GLN A 246 14.06 5.18 8.35
N VAL A 247 13.14 5.85 9.05
CA VAL A 247 13.44 6.91 10.05
C VAL A 247 14.01 8.16 9.41
N ASN A 248 13.28 8.70 8.45
CA ASN A 248 13.53 10.05 7.96
C ASN A 248 12.25 10.88 8.12
N LEU A 249 12.00 11.36 9.34
CA LEU A 249 10.75 12.10 9.62
C LEU A 249 10.73 13.49 8.99
N THR A 250 11.90 14.07 8.71
CA THR A 250 12.03 15.34 8.00
C THR A 250 11.58 15.18 6.55
N GLU A 251 12.16 14.23 5.82
CA GLU A 251 11.78 13.98 4.43
C GLU A 251 10.32 13.50 4.31
N ALA A 252 9.84 12.68 5.26
CA ALA A 252 8.42 12.32 5.31
C ALA A 252 7.51 13.55 5.46
N ALA A 253 7.87 14.50 6.33
CA ALA A 253 7.11 15.74 6.52
C ALA A 253 7.14 16.64 5.28
N GLU A 254 8.26 16.70 4.56
CA GLU A 254 8.38 17.43 3.29
C GLU A 254 7.40 16.90 2.25
N PHE A 255 7.37 15.57 2.02
CA PHE A 255 6.42 14.96 1.09
C PHE A 255 4.95 15.15 1.52
N LEU A 256 4.66 15.08 2.82
CA LEU A 256 3.32 15.37 3.34
C LEU A 256 2.93 16.84 3.11
N SER A 257 3.86 17.78 3.24
CA SER A 257 3.60 19.20 2.97
C SER A 257 3.23 19.44 1.50
N GLU A 258 3.89 18.76 0.56
CA GLU A 258 3.55 18.84 -0.88
C GLU A 258 2.10 18.38 -1.15
N ILE A 259 1.68 17.29 -0.50
CA ILE A 259 0.30 16.80 -0.62
C ILE A 259 -0.69 17.77 0.04
N ALA A 260 -0.34 18.31 1.21
CA ALA A 260 -1.18 19.28 1.90
C ALA A 260 -1.41 20.54 1.05
N ALA A 261 -0.35 21.04 0.39
CA ALA A 261 -0.44 22.17 -0.53
C ALA A 261 -1.36 21.84 -1.72
N ALA A 262 -1.24 20.64 -2.30
CA ALA A 262 -2.10 20.20 -3.39
C ALA A 262 -3.58 20.09 -2.96
N LEU A 263 -3.86 19.61 -1.74
CA LEU A 263 -5.22 19.45 -1.21
C LEU A 263 -5.87 20.77 -0.75
N GLN A 264 -5.09 21.75 -0.31
CA GLN A 264 -5.58 23.07 0.11
C GLN A 264 -5.77 24.05 -1.07
N GLY A 265 -5.20 23.76 -2.23
CA GLY A 265 -5.34 24.56 -3.45
C GLY A 265 -6.76 24.56 -4.01
N LYS A 266 -7.00 25.38 -5.06
CA LYS A 266 -8.24 25.34 -5.88
C LYS A 266 -8.31 24.11 -6.81
N SER A 267 -7.60 23.05 -6.46
CA SER A 267 -7.38 21.88 -7.28
C SER A 267 -8.59 20.94 -7.23
N GLN A 268 -8.82 20.19 -8.32
CA GLN A 268 -9.87 19.18 -8.35
C GLN A 268 -9.48 17.94 -7.54
N VAL A 269 -8.19 17.73 -7.23
CA VAL A 269 -7.75 16.59 -6.40
C VAL A 269 -8.30 16.64 -4.97
N SER A 270 -8.66 17.83 -4.45
CA SER A 270 -9.33 17.98 -3.15
C SER A 270 -10.69 17.28 -3.07
N GLU A 271 -11.33 17.04 -4.22
CA GLU A 271 -12.57 16.28 -4.34
C GLU A 271 -12.35 14.76 -4.39
N TYR A 272 -11.10 14.31 -4.64
CA TYR A 272 -10.74 12.90 -4.68
C TYR A 272 -10.51 12.33 -3.27
N LYS A 273 -11.62 11.91 -2.66
CA LYS A 273 -11.68 11.40 -1.28
C LYS A 273 -10.62 10.35 -0.90
N PRO A 274 -10.25 9.37 -1.76
CA PRO A 274 -9.23 8.40 -1.41
C PRO A 274 -7.86 9.01 -1.09
N VAL A 275 -7.42 10.03 -1.85
CA VAL A 275 -6.13 10.70 -1.59
C VAL A 275 -6.16 11.45 -0.26
N ALA A 276 -7.25 12.17 0.04
CA ALA A 276 -7.39 12.89 1.31
C ALA A 276 -7.37 11.94 2.51
N ILE A 277 -8.03 10.79 2.41
CA ILE A 277 -8.02 9.74 3.44
C ILE A 277 -6.61 9.20 3.64
N LEU A 278 -5.92 8.81 2.57
CA LEU A 278 -4.56 8.26 2.66
C LEU A 278 -3.58 9.28 3.24
N TYR A 279 -3.66 10.54 2.81
CA TYR A 279 -2.87 11.65 3.37
C TYR A 279 -3.05 11.76 4.89
N LYS A 280 -4.30 11.81 5.35
CA LYS A 280 -4.62 11.93 6.77
C LYS A 280 -4.11 10.75 7.59
N LEU A 281 -4.22 9.53 7.07
CA LEU A 281 -3.68 8.33 7.72
C LEU A 281 -2.15 8.34 7.82
N GLU A 282 -1.47 8.95 6.86
CA GLU A 282 -0.02 9.09 6.86
C GLU A 282 0.45 10.21 7.80
N GLU A 283 -0.30 11.31 7.89
CA GLU A 283 -0.11 12.36 8.89
C GLU A 283 -0.28 11.83 10.33
N MET A 284 -1.28 10.97 10.54
CA MET A 284 -1.44 10.25 11.81
C MET A 284 -0.24 9.35 12.12
N LEU A 285 0.35 8.69 11.11
CA LEU A 285 1.58 7.92 11.32
C LEU A 285 2.74 8.84 11.69
N GLN A 286 2.93 9.96 10.99
CA GLN A 286 3.97 10.95 11.29
C GLN A 286 3.88 11.40 12.75
N LYS A 287 2.67 11.72 13.24
CA LYS A 287 2.45 12.07 14.66
C LYS A 287 2.78 10.95 15.63
N PHE A 288 2.42 9.72 15.27
CA PHE A 288 2.75 8.57 16.10
C PHE A 288 4.26 8.34 16.18
N LEU A 289 4.96 8.39 15.04
CA LEU A 289 6.41 8.16 14.99
C LEU A 289 7.21 9.32 15.60
N SER A 290 6.76 10.56 15.45
CA SER A 290 7.40 11.73 16.05
C SER A 290 7.31 11.77 17.59
N GLY A 291 6.56 10.86 18.21
CA GLY A 291 6.34 10.84 19.64
C GLY A 291 5.45 11.96 20.14
N ASP A 292 4.50 12.44 19.32
CA ASP A 292 3.49 13.42 19.74
C ASP A 292 2.70 12.86 20.94
N ARG A 293 3.02 13.36 22.15
CA ARG A 293 2.45 12.85 23.41
C ARG A 293 0.95 13.02 23.46
N ALA A 294 0.43 14.15 23.00
CA ALA A 294 -1.01 14.39 22.98
C ALA A 294 -1.70 13.37 22.05
N PHE A 295 -1.14 13.13 20.87
CA PHE A 295 -1.66 12.11 19.96
C PHE A 295 -1.69 10.71 20.59
N ILE A 296 -0.58 10.28 21.19
CA ILE A 296 -0.39 8.91 21.73
C ILE A 296 -1.14 8.69 23.04
N GLU A 297 -0.95 9.55 24.04
CA GLU A 297 -1.46 9.36 25.40
C GLU A 297 -2.98 9.61 25.47
N GLU A 298 -3.50 10.59 24.72
CA GLU A 298 -4.95 10.86 24.64
C GLU A 298 -5.67 9.95 23.63
N LYS A 299 -4.92 9.11 22.91
CA LYS A 299 -5.43 8.21 21.85
C LYS A 299 -6.30 8.97 20.85
N GLN A 300 -5.75 10.05 20.28
CA GLN A 300 -6.51 10.97 19.43
C GLN A 300 -7.18 10.27 18.24
N TRP A 301 -6.62 9.16 17.73
CA TRP A 301 -7.25 8.33 16.70
C TRP A 301 -8.58 7.68 17.11
N GLN A 302 -8.85 7.56 18.40
CA GLN A 302 -10.10 7.01 18.94
C GLN A 302 -11.08 8.11 19.41
N SER A 303 -10.60 9.36 19.54
CA SER A 303 -11.39 10.44 20.14
C SER A 303 -12.34 11.07 19.13
N PRO A 304 -13.66 11.08 19.36
CA PRO A 304 -14.62 11.73 18.46
C PRO A 304 -14.38 13.22 18.23
N LYS A 305 -13.74 13.88 19.19
CA LYS A 305 -13.45 15.32 19.15
C LYS A 305 -12.15 15.67 18.42
N SER A 306 -11.31 14.68 18.13
CA SER A 306 -10.04 14.91 17.45
C SER A 306 -10.24 15.01 15.95
N SER A 307 -9.52 15.94 15.31
CA SER A 307 -9.38 15.98 13.85
C SER A 307 -8.75 14.69 13.31
N TYR A 308 -8.00 13.94 14.15
CA TYR A 308 -7.36 12.68 13.79
C TYR A 308 -8.20 11.44 14.09
N ASN A 309 -9.50 11.57 14.36
CA ASN A 309 -10.36 10.42 14.60
C ASN A 309 -10.39 9.48 13.38
N ILE A 310 -10.01 8.21 13.55
CA ILE A 310 -9.98 7.23 12.45
C ILE A 310 -11.37 6.96 11.87
N ASN A 311 -12.43 7.11 12.68
CA ASN A 311 -13.81 6.93 12.21
C ASN A 311 -14.22 8.03 11.21
N SER A 312 -13.62 9.23 11.28
CA SER A 312 -13.88 10.28 10.28
C SER A 312 -13.44 9.85 8.88
N CYS A 313 -12.27 9.21 8.76
CA CYS A 313 -11.77 8.64 7.50
C CYS A 313 -12.70 7.54 6.97
N LEU A 314 -13.23 6.72 7.88
CA LEU A 314 -14.17 5.66 7.52
C LEU A 314 -15.52 6.23 7.03
N ASP A 315 -16.01 7.29 7.67
CA ASP A 315 -17.25 7.95 7.26
C ASP A 315 -17.09 8.70 5.93
N GLU A 316 -15.93 9.32 5.69
CA GLU A 316 -15.59 9.92 4.39
C GLU A 316 -15.51 8.87 3.29
N LEU A 317 -14.90 7.71 3.55
CA LEU A 317 -14.88 6.58 2.61
C LEU A 317 -16.31 6.08 2.31
N LYS A 318 -17.18 5.99 3.33
CA LYS A 318 -18.58 5.59 3.15
C LYS A 318 -19.34 6.59 2.28
N ASN A 319 -19.12 7.89 2.48
CA ASN A 319 -19.79 8.93 1.69
C ASN A 319 -19.31 8.87 0.24
N HIS A 320 -18.01 8.72 0.02
CA HIS A 320 -17.45 8.53 -1.32
C HIS A 320 -18.06 7.33 -2.05
N ILE A 321 -18.18 6.19 -1.37
CA ILE A 321 -18.85 5.00 -1.90
C ILE A 321 -20.31 5.29 -2.27
N LYS A 322 -21.05 5.99 -1.41
CA LYS A 322 -22.46 6.33 -1.65
C LYS A 322 -22.62 7.24 -2.86
N GLU A 323 -21.81 8.30 -2.94
CA GLU A 323 -21.81 9.25 -4.06
C GLU A 323 -21.48 8.57 -5.39
N GLY A 324 -20.48 7.68 -5.40
CA GLY A 324 -20.12 6.87 -6.57
C GLY A 324 -21.30 6.02 -7.07
N ASN A 325 -22.00 5.32 -6.18
CA ASN A 325 -23.14 4.48 -6.54
C ASN A 325 -24.33 5.27 -7.13
N VAL A 326 -24.48 6.56 -6.80
CA VAL A 326 -25.54 7.42 -7.35
C VAL A 326 -25.21 7.84 -8.80
N LYS A 327 -23.93 8.06 -9.12
CA LYS A 327 -23.49 8.53 -10.46
C LYS A 327 -23.52 7.43 -11.53
N TYR A 328 -23.36 6.16 -11.15
CA TYR A 328 -23.22 5.03 -12.10
C TYR A 328 -24.46 4.14 -12.26
N GLY A 329 -25.61 4.59 -11.75
CA GLY A 329 -26.80 3.75 -11.66
C GLY A 329 -26.68 2.79 -10.48
N SER A 330 -27.81 2.51 -9.85
CA SER A 330 -28.00 1.81 -8.58
C SER A 330 -27.63 0.32 -8.62
N TYR A 331 -26.41 -0.01 -9.03
CA TYR A 331 -25.84 -1.34 -8.87
C TYR A 331 -24.90 -1.35 -7.65
N PRO A 332 -25.34 -1.91 -6.51
CA PRO A 332 -24.49 -2.03 -5.33
C PRO A 332 -23.36 -3.02 -5.65
N GLY A 333 -22.13 -2.55 -5.79
CA GLY A 333 -20.96 -3.44 -5.92
C GLY A 333 -19.82 -3.02 -6.84
N ARG A 334 -19.68 -1.74 -7.25
CA ARG A 334 -18.50 -1.27 -8.01
C ARG A 334 -17.58 -0.43 -7.10
N PHE A 335 -16.60 -1.08 -6.49
CA PHE A 335 -15.53 -0.43 -5.70
C PHE A 335 -14.25 -0.40 -6.52
N ASP A 336 -13.59 0.75 -6.57
CA ASP A 336 -12.26 0.84 -7.18
C ASP A 336 -11.17 0.26 -6.25
N PHE A 337 -9.98 0.10 -6.82
CA PHE A 337 -8.79 -0.31 -6.08
C PHE A 337 -8.50 0.61 -4.89
N ASP A 338 -8.69 1.92 -5.06
CA ASP A 338 -8.36 2.93 -4.06
C ASP A 338 -9.25 2.84 -2.82
N VAL A 339 -10.54 2.50 -2.97
CA VAL A 339 -11.47 2.28 -1.85
C VAL A 339 -11.01 1.11 -0.97
N TYR A 340 -10.64 -0.01 -1.59
CA TYR A 340 -10.10 -1.15 -0.85
C TYR A 340 -8.73 -0.85 -0.23
N LEU A 341 -7.90 -0.07 -0.91
CA LEU A 341 -6.62 0.40 -0.37
C LEU A 341 -6.85 1.28 0.86
N CYS A 342 -7.74 2.28 0.78
CA CYS A 342 -8.13 3.13 1.90
C CYS A 342 -8.67 2.31 3.06
N ALA A 343 -9.62 1.40 2.81
CA ALA A 343 -10.15 0.53 3.86
C ALA A 343 -9.02 -0.26 4.55
N SER A 344 -8.13 -0.87 3.76
CA SER A 344 -6.98 -1.60 4.29
C SER A 344 -6.09 -0.71 5.17
N GLU A 345 -5.75 0.50 4.73
CA GLU A 345 -4.93 1.43 5.50
C GLU A 345 -5.63 1.95 6.76
N ILE A 346 -6.93 2.30 6.71
CA ILE A 346 -7.70 2.73 7.89
C ILE A 346 -7.61 1.68 9.00
N PHE A 347 -7.93 0.42 8.67
CA PHE A 347 -7.90 -0.66 9.65
C PHE A 347 -6.47 -0.96 10.12
N ALA A 348 -5.48 -0.95 9.22
CA ALA A 348 -4.08 -1.18 9.56
C ALA A 348 -3.54 -0.11 10.52
N ARG A 349 -3.86 1.18 10.30
CA ARG A 349 -3.46 2.29 11.17
C ARG A 349 -4.10 2.19 12.53
N SER A 350 -5.43 1.98 12.58
CA SER A 350 -6.13 1.80 13.85
C SER A 350 -5.52 0.64 14.65
N ALA A 351 -5.29 -0.50 14.00
CA ALA A 351 -4.68 -1.67 14.63
C ALA A 351 -3.27 -1.38 15.14
N ARG A 352 -2.42 -0.73 14.34
CA ARG A 352 -1.03 -0.43 14.71
C ARG A 352 -0.94 0.50 15.91
N PHE A 353 -1.72 1.57 15.94
CA PHE A 353 -1.68 2.51 17.07
C PHE A 353 -2.14 1.83 18.36
N ASP A 354 -3.23 1.06 18.31
CA ASP A 354 -3.72 0.30 19.47
C ASP A 354 -2.72 -0.78 19.89
N PHE A 355 -2.16 -1.53 18.94
CA PHE A 355 -1.14 -2.53 19.21
C PHE A 355 0.09 -1.93 19.90
N CYS A 356 0.62 -0.80 19.43
CA CYS A 356 1.84 -0.24 20.01
C CYS A 356 1.63 0.55 21.32
N SER A 357 0.42 1.08 21.58
CA SER A 357 0.13 1.98 22.71
C SER A 357 -0.81 1.40 23.78
N GLU A 358 -1.45 0.26 23.53
CA GLU A 358 -2.29 -0.40 24.53
C GLU A 358 -1.47 -1.29 25.46
N PHE A 359 -1.52 -1.00 26.76
CA PHE A 359 -0.72 -1.69 27.78
C PHE A 359 -1.56 -2.40 28.85
N LYS A 360 -2.89 -2.25 28.83
CA LYS A 360 -3.77 -2.75 29.90
C LYS A 360 -5.06 -3.40 29.38
N SER A 361 -5.69 -2.85 28.34
CA SER A 361 -6.98 -3.31 27.85
C SER A 361 -6.85 -4.49 26.90
N ARG A 362 -7.31 -5.66 27.36
CA ARG A 362 -7.42 -6.86 26.53
C ARG A 362 -8.37 -6.65 25.34
N GLU A 363 -9.54 -6.06 25.57
CA GLU A 363 -10.56 -5.77 24.55
C GLU A 363 -10.00 -4.92 23.40
N LYS A 364 -9.25 -3.86 23.70
CA LYS A 364 -8.64 -3.01 22.67
C LYS A 364 -7.58 -3.75 21.86
N LEU A 365 -6.85 -4.67 22.48
CA LEU A 365 -5.87 -5.51 21.78
C LEU A 365 -6.54 -6.60 20.93
N GLU A 366 -7.67 -7.16 21.36
CA GLU A 366 -8.52 -8.05 20.56
C GLU A 366 -9.04 -7.31 19.31
N LYS A 367 -9.55 -6.09 19.50
CA LYS A 367 -9.96 -5.23 18.39
C LYS A 367 -8.81 -4.88 17.44
N ALA A 368 -7.60 -4.67 17.96
CA ALA A 368 -6.41 -4.45 17.12
C ALA A 368 -6.09 -5.69 16.27
N ALA A 369 -6.18 -6.90 16.85
CA ALA A 369 -6.00 -8.15 16.10
C ALA A 369 -7.03 -8.28 14.97
N ASP A 370 -8.31 -8.02 15.26
CA ASP A 370 -9.38 -8.09 14.26
C ASP A 370 -9.23 -7.01 13.17
N ASN A 371 -8.82 -5.80 13.53
CA ASN A 371 -8.52 -4.75 12.57
C ASN A 371 -7.34 -5.12 11.65
N PHE A 372 -6.29 -5.79 12.15
CA PHE A 372 -5.23 -6.31 11.28
C PHE A 372 -5.76 -7.34 10.27
N LEU A 373 -6.68 -8.22 10.70
CA LEU A 373 -7.31 -9.20 9.79
C LEU A 373 -8.20 -8.51 8.75
N MET A 374 -8.98 -7.51 9.14
CA MET A 374 -9.78 -6.71 8.21
C MET A 374 -8.89 -5.98 7.20
N ALA A 375 -7.78 -5.40 7.67
CA ALA A 375 -6.81 -4.75 6.80
C ALA A 375 -6.21 -5.74 5.79
N ALA A 376 -5.86 -6.95 6.24
CA ALA A 376 -5.32 -8.02 5.41
C ALA A 376 -6.34 -8.49 4.36
N TYR A 377 -7.61 -8.63 4.76
CA TYR A 377 -8.70 -8.96 3.86
C TYR A 377 -8.83 -7.93 2.74
N TYR A 378 -8.93 -6.65 3.06
CA TYR A 378 -9.06 -5.61 2.03
C TYR A 378 -7.82 -5.50 1.14
N ALA A 379 -6.61 -5.67 1.69
CA ALA A 379 -5.39 -5.76 0.88
C ALA A 379 -5.44 -6.96 -0.09
N SER A 380 -5.92 -8.12 0.36
CA SER A 380 -6.02 -9.31 -0.49
C SER A 380 -7.03 -9.14 -1.63
N LYS A 381 -8.09 -8.35 -1.43
CA LYS A 381 -9.13 -8.07 -2.44
C LYS A 381 -8.63 -7.31 -3.67
N ILE A 382 -7.51 -6.61 -3.52
CA ILE A 382 -6.84 -5.86 -4.58
C ILE A 382 -5.50 -6.47 -4.98
N GLY A 383 -5.28 -7.75 -4.65
CA GLY A 383 -4.07 -8.48 -5.05
C GLY A 383 -2.80 -8.09 -4.30
N LEU A 384 -2.87 -7.28 -3.22
CA LEU A 384 -1.73 -6.93 -2.37
C LEU A 384 -1.41 -8.05 -1.37
N ARG A 385 -1.06 -9.24 -1.89
CA ARG A 385 -0.88 -10.47 -1.09
C ARG A 385 0.24 -10.36 -0.06
N LEU A 386 1.37 -9.76 -0.41
CA LEU A 386 2.50 -9.55 0.51
C LEU A 386 2.14 -8.55 1.62
N LYS A 387 1.44 -7.46 1.31
CA LYS A 387 0.90 -6.55 2.33
C LYS A 387 -0.04 -7.29 3.28
N ALA A 388 -0.95 -8.09 2.72
CA ALA A 388 -1.88 -8.89 3.51
C ALA A 388 -1.12 -9.86 4.45
N SER A 389 -0.07 -10.54 3.98
CA SER A 389 0.72 -11.45 4.82
C SER A 389 1.41 -10.71 5.99
N HIS A 390 1.96 -9.52 5.76
CA HIS A 390 2.56 -8.70 6.83
C HIS A 390 1.51 -8.24 7.86
N LEU A 391 0.29 -7.93 7.42
CA LEU A 391 -0.83 -7.61 8.32
C LEU A 391 -1.26 -8.83 9.15
N LEU A 392 -1.28 -10.03 8.56
CA LEU A 392 -1.52 -11.28 9.28
C LEU A 392 -0.42 -11.59 10.31
N ALA A 393 0.85 -11.28 10.00
CA ALA A 393 1.94 -11.38 10.97
C ALA A 393 1.69 -10.45 12.17
N ASN A 394 1.27 -9.21 11.93
CA ASN A 394 0.93 -8.28 13.00
C ASN A 394 -0.30 -8.75 13.82
N ALA A 395 -1.31 -9.37 13.19
CA ALA A 395 -2.40 -10.03 13.91
C ALA A 395 -1.90 -11.19 14.78
N SER A 396 -0.97 -12.02 14.29
CA SER A 396 -0.31 -13.08 15.08
C SER A 396 0.35 -12.50 16.33
N ARG A 397 1.06 -11.39 16.19
CA ARG A 397 1.75 -10.72 17.31
C ARG A 397 0.79 -10.17 18.35
N ALA A 398 -0.34 -9.61 17.92
CA ALA A 398 -1.43 -9.25 18.83
C ALA A 398 -1.95 -10.48 19.60
N CYS A 399 -2.13 -11.61 18.92
CA CYS A 399 -2.52 -12.88 19.56
C CYS A 399 -1.48 -13.39 20.57
N CYS A 400 -0.17 -13.26 20.28
CA CYS A 400 0.90 -13.58 21.22
C CYS A 400 0.76 -12.80 22.54
N ARG A 401 0.43 -11.52 22.44
CA ARG A 401 0.22 -10.65 23.60
C ARG A 401 -1.09 -10.92 24.35
N LEU A 402 -2.10 -11.45 23.67
CA LEU A 402 -3.35 -11.94 24.27
C LEU A 402 -3.19 -13.32 24.94
N GLY A 403 -2.08 -14.01 24.69
CA GLY A 403 -1.83 -15.37 25.16
C GLY A 403 -2.53 -16.45 24.34
N ASP A 404 -3.02 -16.14 23.13
CA ASP A 404 -3.69 -17.09 22.24
C ASP A 404 -2.66 -17.78 21.31
N SER A 405 -2.09 -18.89 21.80
CA SER A 405 -1.02 -19.62 21.09
C SER A 405 -1.49 -20.19 19.76
N ASP A 406 -2.69 -20.76 19.73
CA ASP A 406 -3.24 -21.45 18.55
C ASP A 406 -3.49 -20.47 17.41
N ARG A 407 -4.11 -19.32 17.69
CA ARG A 407 -4.37 -18.29 16.68
C ARG A 407 -3.07 -17.63 16.22
N ALA A 408 -2.14 -17.35 17.14
CA ALA A 408 -0.82 -16.84 16.79
C ALA A 408 -0.08 -17.78 15.82
N GLN A 409 0.03 -19.06 16.16
CA GLN A 409 0.73 -20.04 15.32
C GLN A 409 0.09 -20.16 13.93
N LYS A 410 -1.24 -20.31 13.87
CA LYS A 410 -1.98 -20.42 12.59
C LYS A 410 -1.75 -19.20 11.70
N LEU A 411 -1.80 -18.00 12.26
CA LEU A 411 -1.59 -16.77 11.50
C LEU A 411 -0.16 -16.66 10.96
N ALA A 412 0.85 -16.99 11.80
CA ALA A 412 2.25 -17.00 11.37
C ALA A 412 2.51 -18.02 10.25
N ASP A 413 1.91 -19.22 10.32
CA ASP A 413 2.05 -20.26 9.30
C ASP A 413 1.40 -19.87 7.97
N VAL A 414 0.21 -19.26 8.01
CA VAL A 414 -0.42 -18.74 6.79
C VAL A 414 0.42 -17.61 6.19
N THR A 415 0.92 -16.68 7.01
CA THR A 415 1.81 -15.62 6.52
C THR A 415 3.01 -16.21 5.78
N GLU A 416 3.72 -17.17 6.37
CA GLU A 416 4.88 -17.80 5.72
C GLU A 416 4.50 -18.45 4.39
N ASN A 417 3.39 -19.20 4.35
CA ASN A 417 2.93 -19.86 3.14
C ASN A 417 2.60 -18.87 2.02
N ILE A 418 1.92 -17.76 2.36
CA ILE A 418 1.64 -16.69 1.38
C ILE A 418 2.95 -16.11 0.85
N ILE A 419 3.86 -15.71 1.73
CA ILE A 419 5.14 -15.10 1.35
C ILE A 419 5.93 -16.04 0.44
N LYS A 420 6.13 -17.30 0.84
CA LYS A 420 6.84 -18.31 0.03
C LYS A 420 6.20 -18.56 -1.32
N SER A 421 4.87 -18.52 -1.42
CA SER A 421 4.16 -18.67 -2.70
C SER A 421 4.34 -17.49 -3.67
N GLN A 422 4.79 -16.34 -3.17
CA GLN A 422 5.02 -15.12 -3.97
C GLN A 422 6.51 -14.95 -4.34
N MET A 423 7.41 -15.72 -3.74
CA MET A 423 8.84 -15.70 -4.09
C MET A 423 9.05 -16.24 -5.51
N LYS A 424 9.85 -15.55 -6.30
CA LYS A 424 10.27 -16.03 -7.62
C LYS A 424 11.55 -16.85 -7.49
N PRO A 425 11.76 -17.87 -8.34
CA PRO A 425 13.03 -18.61 -8.39
C PRO A 425 14.25 -17.74 -8.66
N THR A 426 14.05 -16.57 -9.27
CA THR A 426 15.09 -15.59 -9.60
C THR A 426 15.42 -14.64 -8.45
N ASP A 427 14.63 -14.64 -7.37
CA ASP A 427 14.88 -13.75 -6.24
C ASP A 427 16.15 -14.19 -5.51
N VAL A 428 17.01 -13.24 -5.17
CA VAL A 428 18.25 -13.51 -4.41
C VAL A 428 17.91 -14.19 -3.07
N PHE A 429 18.65 -15.25 -2.72
CA PHE A 429 18.43 -16.04 -1.51
C PHE A 429 18.33 -15.18 -0.24
N SER A 430 19.23 -14.22 -0.07
CA SER A 430 19.23 -13.31 1.08
C SER A 430 17.93 -12.51 1.22
N TYR A 431 17.26 -12.17 0.12
CA TYR A 431 15.95 -11.52 0.14
C TYR A 431 14.83 -12.49 0.52
N GLN A 432 14.87 -13.73 0.00
CA GLN A 432 13.91 -14.78 0.36
C GLN A 432 13.93 -15.04 1.87
N GLU A 433 15.10 -15.01 2.51
CA GLU A 433 15.20 -15.06 3.97
C GLU A 433 14.69 -13.78 4.62
N ALA A 434 15.07 -12.61 4.10
CA ALA A 434 14.78 -11.33 4.71
C ALA A 434 13.28 -11.00 4.75
N ILE A 435 12.52 -11.34 3.71
CA ILE A 435 11.07 -11.07 3.65
C ILE A 435 10.29 -11.83 4.74
N LEU A 436 10.87 -12.87 5.34
CA LEU A 436 10.30 -13.61 6.48
C LEU A 436 10.59 -12.95 7.83
N ALA A 437 11.21 -11.78 7.88
CA ALA A 437 11.57 -11.11 9.14
C ALA A 437 10.39 -10.94 10.10
N GLU A 438 9.23 -10.48 9.61
CA GLU A 438 8.06 -10.24 10.48
C GLU A 438 7.40 -11.55 10.94
N VAL A 439 7.51 -12.64 10.15
CA VAL A 439 7.09 -14.00 10.56
C VAL A 439 7.96 -14.50 11.72
N ASN A 440 9.28 -14.39 11.57
CA ASN A 440 10.22 -14.81 12.60
C ASN A 440 10.04 -13.99 13.88
N LEU A 441 9.76 -12.69 13.77
CA LEU A 441 9.42 -11.85 14.92
C LEU A 441 8.17 -12.38 15.64
N ALA A 442 7.09 -12.67 14.90
CA ALA A 442 5.84 -13.16 15.47
C ALA A 442 6.00 -14.51 16.18
N ARG A 443 6.75 -15.44 15.57
CA ARG A 443 7.06 -16.74 16.17
C ARG A 443 7.96 -16.60 17.40
N GLY A 444 8.96 -15.73 17.36
CA GLY A 444 9.81 -15.42 18.51
C GLY A 444 9.00 -14.84 19.67
N GLU A 445 8.06 -13.93 19.39
CA GLU A 445 7.15 -13.37 20.41
C GLU A 445 6.25 -14.45 21.03
N ARG A 446 5.77 -15.42 20.26
CA ARG A 446 5.02 -16.58 20.79
C ARG A 446 5.87 -17.38 21.78
N LEU A 447 7.10 -17.73 21.37
CA LEU A 447 8.03 -18.49 22.21
C LEU A 447 8.42 -17.73 23.48
N LEU A 448 8.60 -16.41 23.40
CA LEU A 448 8.95 -15.57 24.56
C LEU A 448 7.76 -15.34 25.52
N LEU A 449 6.57 -15.07 24.99
CA LEU A 449 5.43 -14.59 25.78
C LEU A 449 4.48 -15.70 26.25
N ILE A 450 4.48 -16.84 25.55
CA ILE A 450 3.57 -17.95 25.82
C ILE A 450 4.34 -19.21 26.20
N ASP A 451 5.20 -19.70 25.30
CA ASP A 451 5.77 -21.05 25.45
C ASP A 451 6.97 -21.10 26.41
N GLY A 452 7.59 -19.95 26.70
CA GLY A 452 8.76 -19.85 27.60
C GLY A 452 10.06 -20.41 27.03
N SER A 453 10.12 -20.69 25.72
CA SER A 453 11.28 -21.27 25.04
C SER A 453 12.31 -20.21 24.64
N LEU A 454 13.07 -19.71 25.63
CA LEU A 454 13.91 -18.52 25.50
C LEU A 454 15.02 -18.63 24.43
N THR A 455 15.76 -19.74 24.37
CA THR A 455 16.86 -19.91 23.40
C THR A 455 16.35 -19.95 21.96
N GLU A 456 15.23 -20.63 21.71
CA GLU A 456 14.62 -20.68 20.38
C GLU A 456 13.96 -19.34 20.01
N ALA A 457 13.39 -18.62 21.00
CA ALA A 457 12.93 -17.25 20.79
C ALA A 457 14.08 -16.33 20.34
N LEU A 458 15.24 -16.42 21.01
CA LEU A 458 16.43 -15.63 20.64
C LEU A 458 16.88 -15.91 19.21
N LYS A 459 16.93 -17.19 18.81
CA LYS A 459 17.26 -17.57 17.42
C LYS A 459 16.31 -16.89 16.42
N LEU A 460 15.00 -16.93 16.67
CA LEU A 460 14.02 -16.30 15.78
C LEU A 460 14.15 -14.78 15.73
N PHE A 461 14.45 -14.13 16.86
CA PHE A 461 14.71 -12.69 16.87
C PHE A 461 16.00 -12.32 16.14
N LEU A 462 17.06 -13.14 16.21
CA LEU A 462 18.28 -12.92 15.42
C LEU A 462 18.03 -13.06 13.91
N LEU A 463 17.27 -14.08 13.49
CA LEU A 463 16.87 -14.25 12.08
C LEU A 463 15.98 -13.10 11.60
N SER A 464 15.06 -12.64 12.46
CA SER A 464 14.21 -11.48 12.16
C SER A 464 15.02 -10.19 12.06
N LEU A 465 15.98 -9.97 12.98
CA LEU A 465 16.88 -8.82 12.96
C LEU A 465 17.73 -8.79 11.68
N LYS A 466 18.30 -9.93 11.27
CA LYS A 466 19.04 -10.09 10.01
C LYS A 466 18.20 -9.62 8.82
N GLY A 467 16.97 -10.11 8.73
CA GLY A 467 16.04 -9.71 7.68
C GLY A 467 15.59 -8.24 7.76
N ALA A 468 15.37 -7.71 8.97
CA ALA A 468 15.00 -6.32 9.19
C ALA A 468 16.11 -5.34 8.77
N ILE A 469 17.36 -5.67 9.08
CA ILE A 469 18.55 -4.93 8.59
C ILE A 469 18.62 -5.01 7.08
N TYR A 470 18.43 -6.20 6.50
CA TYR A 470 18.40 -6.39 5.05
C TYR A 470 17.36 -5.49 4.38
N LEU A 471 16.15 -5.42 4.91
CA LEU A 471 15.06 -4.64 4.34
C LEU A 471 15.14 -3.14 4.70
N GLY A 472 16.05 -2.73 5.59
CA GLY A 472 16.12 -1.35 6.10
C GLY A 472 14.90 -0.95 6.92
N PHE A 473 14.15 -1.91 7.48
CA PHE A 473 12.90 -1.63 8.19
C PHE A 473 13.16 -1.34 9.67
N THR A 474 13.38 -0.06 9.97
CA THR A 474 13.93 0.36 11.27
C THR A 474 13.04 0.06 12.47
N ARG A 475 11.71 0.18 12.34
CA ARG A 475 10.78 -0.25 13.41
C ARG A 475 10.99 -1.71 13.79
N LEU A 476 11.13 -2.57 12.79
CA LEU A 476 11.35 -4.00 12.98
C LEU A 476 12.71 -4.26 13.66
N ILE A 477 13.74 -3.46 13.37
CA ILE A 477 15.03 -3.49 14.08
C ILE A 477 14.85 -3.16 15.57
N ALA A 478 14.19 -2.04 15.89
CA ALA A 478 13.96 -1.62 17.29
C ALA A 478 13.16 -2.65 18.10
N GLU A 479 12.11 -3.22 17.50
CA GLU A 479 11.30 -4.26 18.13
C GLU A 479 12.09 -5.55 18.35
N ASN A 480 13.00 -5.92 17.43
CA ASN A 480 13.91 -7.05 17.62
C ASN A 480 14.90 -6.81 18.74
N PHE A 481 15.54 -5.64 18.79
CA PHE A 481 16.45 -5.28 19.88
C PHE A 481 15.77 -5.38 21.24
N TYR A 482 14.56 -4.84 21.35
CA TYR A 482 13.80 -4.92 22.60
C TYR A 482 13.45 -6.38 22.97
N ASN A 483 13.05 -7.19 21.99
CA ASN A 483 12.77 -8.61 22.19
C ASN A 483 14.00 -9.42 22.62
N ILE A 484 15.16 -9.17 22.01
CA ILE A 484 16.44 -9.77 22.39
C ILE A 484 16.79 -9.38 23.82
N ALA A 485 16.65 -8.10 24.19
CA ALA A 485 16.88 -7.63 25.55
C ALA A 485 16.02 -8.39 26.58
N ARG A 486 14.72 -8.57 26.29
CA ARG A 486 13.80 -9.33 27.17
C ARG A 486 14.18 -10.80 27.31
N VAL A 487 14.71 -11.42 26.26
CA VAL A 487 15.18 -12.81 26.34
C VAL A 487 16.46 -12.90 27.17
N CYS A 488 17.45 -12.03 26.89
CA CYS A 488 18.71 -12.00 27.62
C CYS A 488 18.49 -11.75 29.12
N ASP A 489 17.58 -10.84 29.46
CA ASP A 489 17.16 -10.56 30.83
C ASP A 489 16.62 -11.80 31.56
N ARG A 490 15.91 -12.68 30.86
CA ARG A 490 15.40 -13.95 31.42
C ARG A 490 16.42 -15.09 31.40
N LEU A 491 17.50 -14.95 30.64
CA LEU A 491 18.61 -15.91 30.56
C LEU A 491 19.76 -15.58 31.51
N ARG A 492 19.63 -14.59 32.42
CA ARG A 492 20.67 -14.16 33.38
C ARG A 492 21.43 -15.28 34.09
N THR A 493 20.77 -16.39 34.41
CA THR A 493 21.37 -17.53 35.13
C THR A 493 21.82 -18.69 34.22
N SER A 494 21.70 -18.52 32.90
CA SER A 494 22.05 -19.54 31.91
C SER A 494 23.57 -19.72 31.81
N LYS A 495 24.01 -20.99 31.66
CA LYS A 495 25.41 -21.33 31.37
C LYS A 495 25.80 -21.12 29.91
N LEU A 496 24.81 -20.92 29.02
CA LEU A 496 25.07 -20.57 27.63
C LEU A 496 25.68 -19.17 27.56
N LYS A 497 26.58 -18.94 26.60
CA LYS A 497 27.07 -17.59 26.29
C LYS A 497 26.29 -17.01 25.11
N PHE A 498 25.97 -15.72 25.17
CA PHE A 498 25.31 -14.99 24.07
C PHE A 498 26.08 -15.14 22.75
N ALA A 499 27.41 -15.01 22.81
CA ALA A 499 28.30 -15.15 21.65
C ALA A 499 28.11 -16.45 20.88
N MET A 500 27.88 -17.57 21.56
CA MET A 500 27.66 -18.87 20.91
C MET A 500 26.38 -18.87 20.08
N LEU A 501 25.31 -18.26 20.60
CA LEU A 501 24.02 -18.19 19.90
C LEU A 501 24.05 -17.17 18.78
N LEU A 502 24.72 -16.02 18.99
CA LEU A 502 24.93 -15.01 17.98
C LEU A 502 25.72 -15.59 16.79
N ALA A 503 26.87 -16.23 17.05
CA ALA A 503 27.69 -16.84 16.00
C ALA A 503 26.93 -17.92 15.21
N LYS A 504 26.12 -18.74 15.90
CA LYS A 504 25.36 -19.83 15.28
C LYS A 504 24.18 -19.37 14.44
N HIS A 505 23.54 -18.24 14.78
CA HIS A 505 22.23 -17.87 14.20
C HIS A 505 22.23 -16.55 13.45
N PHE A 506 23.28 -15.74 13.57
CA PHE A 506 23.37 -14.44 12.93
C PHE A 506 24.41 -14.38 11.79
N GLU A 507 25.17 -15.46 11.54
CA GLU A 507 26.13 -15.62 10.41
C GLU A 507 26.71 -14.29 9.90
N LYS A 508 27.58 -13.67 10.72
CA LYS A 508 28.13 -12.32 10.45
C LYS A 508 28.83 -12.19 9.08
N GLU A 509 29.31 -13.31 8.54
CA GLU A 509 30.04 -13.40 7.27
C GLU A 509 29.22 -12.90 6.06
N LEU A 510 27.89 -13.00 6.09
CA LEU A 510 26.98 -12.45 5.06
C LEU A 510 26.90 -10.91 5.06
N PHE A 511 27.57 -10.25 6.00
CA PHE A 511 27.66 -8.79 6.12
C PHE A 511 29.10 -8.28 6.03
N SER A 512 29.99 -9.01 5.34
CA SER A 512 31.31 -8.50 4.98
C SER A 512 31.16 -7.17 4.22
N LYS A 513 32.19 -6.30 4.27
CA LYS A 513 32.13 -4.99 3.61
C LYS A 513 31.94 -5.13 2.09
N GLU A 514 32.50 -6.19 1.49
CA GLU A 514 32.38 -6.53 0.08
C GLU A 514 30.98 -7.06 -0.27
N ASP A 515 30.37 -7.88 0.60
CA ASP A 515 28.98 -8.30 0.45
C ASP A 515 28.01 -7.14 0.68
N LEU A 516 28.32 -6.20 1.56
CA LEU A 516 27.55 -4.97 1.79
C LEU A 516 27.59 -4.01 0.60
N GLU A 517 28.71 -3.95 -0.13
CA GLU A 517 28.84 -3.18 -1.39
C GLU A 517 28.11 -3.88 -2.55
N LEU A 518 28.18 -5.22 -2.65
CA LEU A 518 27.34 -6.02 -3.56
C LEU A 518 25.84 -5.92 -3.23
N PHE A 519 25.53 -5.76 -1.94
CA PHE A 519 24.18 -5.59 -1.39
C PHE A 519 23.61 -4.20 -1.65
N ASP A 520 24.44 -3.16 -1.80
CA ASP A 520 24.01 -1.85 -2.31
C ASP A 520 23.81 -1.87 -3.83
N ALA A 521 24.66 -2.58 -4.59
CA ALA A 521 24.56 -2.66 -6.04
C ALA A 521 23.35 -3.45 -6.58
N THR A 522 22.72 -4.29 -5.75
CA THR A 522 21.63 -5.21 -6.14
C THR A 522 20.26 -4.87 -5.51
N LYS A 523 20.15 -3.72 -4.83
CA LYS A 523 18.91 -3.27 -4.18
C LYS A 523 18.26 -2.11 -4.91
N GLY A 524 16.93 -2.17 -4.98
CA GLY A 524 16.09 -1.05 -5.41
C GLY A 524 15.78 -0.07 -4.27
N TRP A 525 16.53 -0.07 -3.17
CA TRP A 525 16.28 0.73 -1.98
C TRP A 525 17.58 1.15 -1.31
N GLU A 526 17.61 2.38 -0.78
CA GLU A 526 18.80 2.98 -0.18
C GLU A 526 19.07 2.40 1.21
N ARG A 527 20.33 2.03 1.47
CA ARG A 527 20.76 1.56 2.79
C ARG A 527 20.52 2.62 3.85
N THR A 528 19.77 2.27 4.89
CA THR A 528 19.43 3.22 5.95
C THR A 528 20.62 3.46 6.88
N GLN A 529 20.71 4.68 7.42
CA GLN A 529 21.70 5.01 8.43
C GLN A 529 21.55 4.11 9.67
N VAL A 530 20.31 3.75 10.03
CA VAL A 530 20.02 2.90 11.19
C VAL A 530 20.46 1.46 10.96
N ALA A 531 20.29 0.89 9.76
CA ALA A 531 20.85 -0.42 9.43
C ALA A 531 22.38 -0.43 9.56
N THR A 532 23.05 0.65 9.12
CA THR A 532 24.51 0.80 9.25
C THR A 532 24.97 0.92 10.70
N LYS A 533 24.28 1.73 11.52
CA LYS A 533 24.54 1.84 12.96
C LYS A 533 24.32 0.50 13.67
N THR A 534 23.25 -0.21 13.31
CA THR A 534 22.92 -1.54 13.84
C THR A 534 24.04 -2.55 13.58
N MET A 535 24.58 -2.59 12.36
CA MET A 535 25.71 -3.46 12.04
C MET A 535 26.95 -3.13 12.90
N LYS A 536 27.31 -1.85 12.99
CA LYS A 536 28.42 -1.40 13.84
C LYS A 536 28.21 -1.75 15.31
N PHE A 537 26.98 -1.62 15.82
CA PHE A 537 26.63 -2.04 17.16
C PHE A 537 26.91 -3.54 17.34
N LEU A 538 26.38 -4.39 16.46
CA LEU A 538 26.54 -5.85 16.53
C LEU A 538 28.01 -6.32 16.40
N ASP A 539 28.84 -5.57 15.69
CA ASP A 539 30.28 -5.83 15.56
C ASP A 539 31.06 -5.48 16.84
N ASN A 540 30.60 -4.48 17.58
CA ASN A 540 31.27 -3.97 18.78
C ASN A 540 30.73 -4.59 20.09
N ILE A 541 29.80 -5.53 20.03
CA ILE A 541 29.33 -6.23 21.23
C ILE A 541 30.48 -7.02 21.85
N ASP A 542 30.74 -6.79 23.13
CA ASP A 542 31.60 -7.65 23.93
C ASP A 542 30.97 -9.04 24.07
N LEU A 543 31.56 -10.01 23.38
CA LEU A 543 31.09 -11.38 23.31
C LEU A 543 31.27 -12.16 24.63
N ASP A 544 32.10 -11.65 25.54
CA ASP A 544 32.31 -12.23 26.87
C ASP A 544 31.45 -11.58 27.96
N ALA A 545 30.69 -10.54 27.63
CA ALA A 545 29.78 -9.87 28.55
C ALA A 545 28.68 -10.82 29.07
N ASP A 546 28.26 -10.60 30.31
CA ASP A 546 27.16 -11.36 30.89
C ASP A 546 25.80 -11.00 30.26
N TRP A 547 24.82 -11.87 30.48
CA TRP A 547 23.47 -11.71 29.93
C TRP A 547 22.78 -10.41 30.34
N GLU A 548 23.02 -9.92 31.55
CA GLU A 548 22.45 -8.66 32.03
C GLU A 548 23.04 -7.46 31.28
N THR A 549 24.35 -7.46 31.06
CA THR A 549 25.05 -6.43 30.28
C THR A 549 24.53 -6.43 28.85
N ILE A 550 24.43 -7.60 28.21
CA ILE A 550 23.84 -7.74 26.87
C ILE A 550 22.38 -7.26 26.85
N ALA A 551 21.56 -7.63 27.84
CA ALA A 551 20.17 -7.18 27.91
C ALA A 551 20.07 -5.65 27.96
N ASN A 552 20.89 -5.00 28.79
CA ASN A 552 20.93 -3.55 28.92
C ASN A 552 21.39 -2.85 27.64
N LEU A 553 22.40 -3.39 26.95
CA LEU A 553 22.87 -2.86 25.66
C LEU A 553 21.77 -2.89 24.59
N PHE A 554 21.15 -4.06 24.38
CA PHE A 554 20.07 -4.20 23.40
C PHE A 554 18.84 -3.35 23.76
N LYS A 555 18.53 -3.21 25.05
CA LYS A 555 17.45 -2.31 25.50
C LYS A 555 17.77 -0.85 25.17
N ALA A 556 19.00 -0.41 25.41
CA ALA A 556 19.45 0.95 25.10
C ALA A 556 19.39 1.23 23.58
N GLU A 557 19.81 0.29 22.74
CA GLU A 557 19.72 0.44 21.28
C GLU A 557 18.26 0.50 20.79
N ALA A 558 17.37 -0.33 21.34
CA ALA A 558 15.95 -0.26 21.02
C ALA A 558 15.37 1.14 21.33
N LYS A 559 15.72 1.70 22.49
CA LYS A 559 15.34 3.05 22.90
C LYS A 559 15.94 4.12 22.00
N SER A 560 17.23 4.00 21.67
CA SER A 560 17.95 4.98 20.84
C SER A 560 17.27 5.21 19.50
N ILE A 561 16.73 4.14 18.88
CA ILE A 561 15.96 4.27 17.63
C ILE A 561 14.67 5.08 17.83
N TRP A 562 13.91 4.81 18.90
CA TRP A 562 12.70 5.59 19.21
C TRP A 562 13.02 7.04 19.59
N HIS A 563 14.13 7.26 20.29
CA HIS A 563 14.63 8.58 20.64
C HIS A 563 15.05 9.36 19.39
N GLN A 564 15.70 8.71 18.43
CA GLN A 564 16.08 9.32 17.15
C GLN A 564 14.85 9.89 16.42
N TRP A 565 13.75 9.13 16.35
CA TRP A 565 12.49 9.65 15.79
C TRP A 565 11.99 10.91 16.51
N TYR A 566 11.96 10.89 17.85
CA TYR A 566 11.53 12.05 18.61
C TYR A 566 12.42 13.27 18.36
N ALA A 567 13.75 13.08 18.40
CA ALA A 567 14.74 14.13 18.26
C ALA A 567 14.73 14.77 16.86
N GLU A 568 14.54 13.97 15.80
CA GLU A 568 14.40 14.48 14.43
C GLU A 568 13.17 15.37 14.26
N ALA A 569 12.03 14.97 14.84
CA ALA A 569 10.79 15.74 14.77
C ALA A 569 10.76 16.95 15.74
N ASN A 570 11.60 16.94 16.77
CA ASN A 570 11.64 17.96 17.82
C ASN A 570 13.07 18.46 18.08
N PRO A 571 13.74 19.05 17.07
CA PRO A 571 15.13 19.47 17.20
C PRO A 571 15.28 20.49 18.33
N GLY A 572 16.21 20.22 19.25
CA GLY A 572 16.53 21.09 20.38
C GLY A 572 15.51 21.06 21.53
N LYS A 573 14.49 20.20 21.50
CA LYS A 573 13.59 19.99 22.64
C LYS A 573 14.04 18.81 23.49
N GLU A 574 13.98 18.99 24.81
CA GLU A 574 14.14 17.88 25.75
C GLU A 574 12.91 16.96 25.73
N GLY A 575 13.12 15.68 25.99
CA GLY A 575 12.06 14.68 26.10
C GLY A 575 12.39 13.38 25.38
N ASN A 576 11.48 12.43 25.55
CA ASN A 576 11.57 11.09 24.99
C ASN A 576 10.29 10.71 24.28
N HIS A 577 10.40 9.79 23.33
CA HIS A 577 9.26 9.16 22.69
C HIS A 577 8.46 8.33 23.71
N PRO A 578 7.11 8.35 23.77
CA PRO A 578 6.34 7.58 24.76
C PRO A 578 6.59 6.06 24.75
N ILE A 579 6.91 5.49 23.59
CA ILE A 579 7.33 4.08 23.49
C ILE A 579 8.68 3.83 24.18
N GLU A 580 9.58 4.81 24.20
CA GLU A 580 10.83 4.72 24.96
C GLU A 580 10.55 4.53 26.46
N ASP A 581 9.63 5.32 27.03
CA ASP A 581 9.19 5.20 28.42
C ASP A 581 8.53 3.82 28.69
N ALA A 582 7.78 3.30 27.72
CA ALA A 582 7.18 1.98 27.78
C ALA A 582 8.20 0.82 27.70
N ILE A 583 9.28 1.00 26.94
CA ILE A 583 10.42 0.08 26.90
C ILE A 583 11.15 0.09 28.24
N ASP A 584 11.40 1.27 28.80
CA ASP A 584 12.07 1.44 30.10
C ASP A 584 11.33 0.73 31.22
N SER A 585 10.02 0.90 31.27
CA SER A 585 9.14 0.28 32.27
C SER A 585 8.75 -1.17 31.95
N TYR A 586 9.35 -1.80 30.93
CA TYR A 586 9.05 -3.17 30.49
C TYR A 586 7.55 -3.43 30.20
N LYS A 587 6.85 -2.44 29.67
CA LYS A 587 5.42 -2.52 29.31
C LYS A 587 5.19 -2.69 27.81
N PHE A 588 6.12 -2.23 26.98
CA PHE A 588 5.99 -2.28 25.53
C PHE A 588 5.86 -3.72 25.02
N LEU A 589 4.88 -3.98 24.14
CA LEU A 589 4.65 -5.30 23.51
C LEU A 589 4.68 -6.50 24.47
N CYS A 590 4.26 -6.31 25.71
CA CYS A 590 4.18 -7.38 26.70
C CYS A 590 2.84 -8.13 26.62
N ARG A 591 2.83 -9.37 27.14
CA ARG A 591 1.60 -10.12 27.33
C ARG A 591 0.71 -9.40 28.35
N LEU A 592 -0.55 -9.19 28.00
CA LEU A 592 -1.53 -8.65 28.93
C LEU A 592 -1.96 -9.76 29.90
N LYS A 593 -2.08 -9.40 31.17
CA LYS A 593 -2.50 -10.31 32.24
C LYS A 593 -4.00 -10.54 32.20
#